data_AF-A0A953XT01-F1
#
_entry.id   AF-A0A953XT01-F1
#
_cell.length_a   1.000
_cell.length_b   1.000
_cell.length_c   1.000
_cell.angle_alpha   90.00
_cell.angle_beta   90.00
_cell.angle_gamma   90.00
#
_symmetry.space_group_name_H-M   'P 1'
#
loop_
_entity.id
_entity.type
_entity.pdbx_description
1 polymer ?
#
loop_
_entity_poly.entity_id
_entity_poly.type
_entity_poly.pdbx_seq_one_letter_code
_entity_poly.pdbx_strand_id
1 'polypeptide(L)'
;MGGEILTIKLTGISGFAKGKDFVIEVGGEATIGRSRDCSLRIGESDEPAPDPQKPFKGSGGKDDHLHTVSRHHVKIEFKGPKAIFIQDMS
;
A
#
# COMPACT_ATOMS: atom_id res chain seq x y z
N MET A 1 -8.07 -11.88 30.41
CA MET A 1 -9.13 -11.27 29.58
C MET A 1 -8.64 -11.28 28.14
N GLY A 2 -9.12 -12.23 27.33
CA GLY A 2 -8.80 -12.27 25.90
C GLY A 2 -9.73 -11.32 25.17
N GLY A 3 -9.27 -10.09 24.94
CA GLY A 3 -10.00 -9.12 24.13
C GLY A 3 -9.94 -9.53 22.66
N GLU A 4 -11.06 -9.48 21.96
CA GLU A 4 -11.12 -9.72 20.53
C GLU A 4 -10.32 -8.64 19.80
N ILE A 5 -9.24 -9.03 19.10
CA ILE A 5 -8.41 -8.09 18.35
C ILE A 5 -9.10 -7.79 17.03
N LEU A 6 -9.62 -6.57 16.91
CA LEU A 6 -10.21 -6.08 15.67
C LEU A 6 -9.10 -5.62 14.73
N THR A 7 -9.17 -6.06 13.46
CA THR A 7 -8.20 -5.70 12.42
C THR A 7 -8.88 -5.38 11.10
N ILE A 8 -8.28 -4.51 10.30
CA ILE A 8 -8.59 -4.36 8.87
C ILE A 8 -7.46 -4.93 8.02
N LYS A 9 -7.82 -5.57 6.92
CA LYS A 9 -6.87 -6.11 5.93
C LYS A 9 -7.00 -5.34 4.62
N LEU A 10 -5.89 -4.79 4.14
CA LEU A 10 -5.75 -4.16 2.85
C LEU A 10 -5.05 -5.13 1.90
N THR A 11 -5.66 -5.40 0.76
CA THR A 11 -5.10 -6.27 -0.28
C THR A 11 -4.90 -5.48 -1.55
N GLY A 12 -3.67 -5.41 -2.06
CA GLY A 12 -3.41 -4.77 -3.34
C GLY A 12 -3.95 -5.60 -4.50
N ILE A 13 -4.77 -4.98 -5.34
CA ILE A 13 -5.45 -5.67 -6.45
C ILE A 13 -4.69 -5.57 -7.79
N SER A 14 -3.75 -4.63 -7.91
CA SER A 14 -3.02 -4.31 -9.15
C SER A 14 -1.69 -3.60 -8.89
N GLY A 15 -0.90 -3.40 -9.95
CA GLY A 15 0.37 -2.68 -9.92
C GLY A 15 1.41 -3.33 -8.98
N PHE A 16 2.32 -2.51 -8.45
CA PHE A 16 3.41 -2.92 -7.55
C PHE A 16 2.97 -3.41 -6.16
N ALA A 17 1.67 -3.37 -5.86
CA ALA A 17 1.08 -3.88 -4.63
C ALA A 17 0.25 -5.15 -4.86
N LYS A 18 0.13 -5.65 -6.09
CA LYS A 18 -0.76 -6.77 -6.41
C LYS A 18 -0.44 -8.00 -5.57
N GLY A 19 -1.43 -8.53 -4.86
CA GLY A 19 -1.29 -9.71 -4.00
C GLY A 19 -0.58 -9.46 -2.68
N LYS A 20 -0.14 -8.23 -2.39
CA LYS A 20 0.41 -7.85 -1.10
C LYS A 20 -0.73 -7.57 -0.13
N ASP A 21 -0.64 -8.18 1.04
CA ASP A 21 -1.57 -8.00 2.13
C ASP A 21 -0.93 -7.19 3.25
N PHE A 22 -1.72 -6.30 3.85
CA PHE A 22 -1.29 -5.47 4.96
C PHE A 22 -2.42 -5.36 5.99
N VAL A 23 -2.07 -5.43 7.28
CA VAL A 23 -3.05 -5.49 8.38
C VAL A 23 -2.85 -4.31 9.31
N ILE A 24 -3.94 -3.68 9.73
CA ILE A 24 -3.96 -2.60 10.72
C ILE A 24 -4.85 -3.03 11.87
N GLU A 25 -4.30 -3.03 13.08
CA GLU A 25 -5.05 -3.30 14.32
C GLU A 25 -5.85 -2.06 14.76
N VAL A 26 -6.94 -2.28 15.49
CA VAL A 26 -7.75 -1.19 16.04
C VAL A 26 -6.91 -0.29 16.96
N GLY A 27 -7.06 1.02 16.80
CA GLY A 27 -6.22 2.05 17.42
C GLY A 27 -4.97 2.39 16.61
N GLY A 28 -4.59 1.56 15.65
CA GLY A 28 -3.40 1.71 14.83
C GLY A 28 -3.56 2.71 13.68
N GLU A 29 -2.42 3.03 13.08
CA GLU A 29 -2.30 3.82 11.86
C GLU A 29 -1.27 3.21 10.92
N ALA A 30 -1.40 3.50 9.63
CA ALA A 30 -0.47 3.06 8.61
C ALA A 30 -0.29 4.12 7.54
N THR A 31 0.94 4.23 7.06
CA THR A 31 1.29 5.12 5.95
C THR A 31 1.62 4.29 4.72
N ILE A 32 1.04 4.67 3.59
CA ILE A 32 1.27 4.07 2.27
C ILE A 32 2.06 5.07 1.43
N GLY A 33 3.16 4.63 0.83
CA GLY A 33 4.01 5.50 0.01
C GLY A 33 5.25 4.78 -0.50
N ARG A 34 6.15 5.51 -1.17
CA ARG A 34 7.41 4.95 -1.69
C ARG A 34 8.53 4.88 -0.66
N SER A 35 8.44 5.66 0.40
CA SER A 35 9.51 5.78 1.39
C SER A 35 9.66 4.50 2.22
N ARG A 36 10.88 4.25 2.72
CA ARG A 36 11.21 3.02 3.46
C ARG A 36 10.55 2.92 4.83
N ASP A 37 10.18 4.06 5.38
CA ASP A 37 9.50 4.23 6.67
C ASP A 37 7.96 4.14 6.55
N CYS A 38 7.42 3.95 5.33
CA CYS A 38 6.00 3.67 5.15
C CYS A 38 5.66 2.24 5.60
N SER A 39 4.51 2.09 6.27
CA SER A 39 3.99 0.79 6.70
C SER A 39 3.70 -0.11 5.50
N LEU A 40 3.14 0.45 4.42
CA LEU A 40 3.04 -0.23 3.13
C LEU A 40 3.87 0.53 2.10
N ARG A 41 5.01 -0.06 1.75
CA ARG A 41 5.92 0.50 0.75
C ARG A 41 5.53 0.07 -0.66
N ILE A 42 5.28 1.04 -1.53
CA ILE A 42 5.01 0.85 -2.94
C ILE A 42 6.32 0.97 -3.72
N GLY A 43 6.60 0.01 -4.61
CA GLY A 43 7.69 0.10 -5.56
C GLY A 43 8.98 -0.65 -5.24
N GLU A 44 9.06 -1.33 -4.09
CA GLU A 44 10.18 -2.27 -3.87
C GLU A 44 9.86 -3.61 -4.55
N SER A 45 10.68 -3.94 -5.55
CA SER A 45 10.63 -5.17 -6.32
C SER A 45 11.68 -6.14 -5.76
N ASP A 46 11.28 -7.08 -4.92
CA ASP A 46 11.74 -8.47 -5.07
C ASP A 46 10.80 -9.21 -6.07
N GLU A 47 10.10 -8.45 -6.92
CA GLU A 47 9.27 -9.00 -7.97
C GLU A 47 10.13 -9.31 -9.21
N PRO A 48 9.94 -10.50 -9.82
CA PRO A 48 10.63 -10.87 -11.05
C PRO A 48 10.43 -9.77 -12.09
N ALA A 49 11.49 -9.55 -12.89
CA ALA A 49 11.42 -8.60 -13.99
C ALA A 49 10.13 -8.83 -14.80
N PRO A 50 9.43 -7.76 -15.21
CA PRO A 50 8.22 -7.90 -16.00
C PRO A 50 8.52 -8.77 -17.22
N ASP A 51 7.64 -9.74 -17.46
CA ASP A 51 7.71 -10.61 -18.62
C ASP A 51 7.82 -9.73 -19.88
N PRO A 52 8.90 -9.81 -20.67
CA PRO A 52 9.09 -8.98 -21.85
C PRO A 52 7.98 -9.17 -22.90
N GLN A 53 7.16 -10.22 -22.79
CA GLN A 53 6.00 -10.47 -23.64
C GLN A 53 4.68 -9.87 -23.11
N LYS A 54 4.67 -9.36 -21.86
CA LYS A 54 3.55 -8.60 -21.28
C LYS A 54 3.99 -7.17 -20.98
N PRO A 55 4.00 -6.27 -21.98
CA PRO A 55 4.22 -4.86 -21.73
C PRO A 55 3.20 -4.37 -20.69
N PHE A 56 3.68 -3.59 -19.70
CA PHE A 56 2.77 -2.81 -18.87
C PHE A 56 1.88 -1.99 -19.80
N LYS A 57 0.56 -2.03 -19.59
CA LYS A 57 -0.37 -1.15 -20.31
C LYS A 57 -0.14 0.28 -19.81
N GLY A 58 0.83 0.96 -20.41
CA GLY A 58 1.25 2.32 -20.06
C GLY A 58 2.60 2.61 -20.73
N SER A 59 2.71 3.77 -21.36
CA SER A 59 3.93 4.25 -22.05
C SER A 59 4.97 4.75 -21.05
N GLY A 60 5.39 3.92 -20.09
CA GLY A 60 6.31 4.34 -19.05
C GLY A 60 7.07 3.17 -18.44
N GLY A 61 8.38 3.33 -18.25
CA GLY A 61 9.21 2.34 -17.58
C GLY A 61 8.80 2.13 -16.11
N LYS A 62 9.47 1.21 -15.40
CA LYS A 62 9.30 1.05 -13.94
C LYS A 62 9.44 2.40 -13.21
N ASP A 63 10.34 3.26 -13.66
CA ASP A 63 10.56 4.59 -13.08
C ASP A 63 9.37 5.54 -13.27
N ASP A 64 8.75 5.59 -14.46
CA ASP A 64 7.62 6.49 -14.73
C ASP A 64 6.39 6.17 -13.88
N HIS A 65 6.16 4.89 -13.60
CA HIS A 65 5.06 4.45 -12.73
C HIS A 65 5.33 4.68 -11.22
N LEU A 66 6.59 4.86 -10.81
CA LEU A 66 6.92 5.21 -9.44
C LEU A 66 6.74 6.71 -9.17
N HIS A 67 6.75 7.56 -10.20
CA HIS A 67 6.54 9.00 -10.03
C HIS A 67 5.08 9.38 -9.73
N THR A 68 4.11 8.48 -9.89
CA THR A 68 2.69 8.75 -9.61
C THR A 68 2.32 8.62 -8.13
N VAL A 69 3.23 8.18 -7.27
CA VAL A 69 2.99 7.99 -5.83
C VAL A 69 3.96 8.85 -5.04
N SER A 70 3.50 9.57 -4.02
CA SER A 70 4.37 10.39 -3.16
C SER A 70 5.25 9.53 -2.25
N ARG A 71 6.29 10.12 -1.65
CA ARG A 71 7.13 9.42 -0.67
C ARG A 71 6.30 8.92 0.52
N HIS A 72 5.38 9.75 0.98
CA HIS A 72 4.31 9.45 1.93
C HIS A 72 3.03 9.92 1.26
N HIS A 73 2.17 9.00 0.81
CA HIS A 73 1.07 9.34 -0.09
C HIS A 73 -0.27 9.33 0.62
N VAL A 74 -0.56 8.28 1.39
CA VAL A 74 -1.83 8.16 2.11
C VAL A 74 -1.55 7.72 3.54
N LYS A 75 -2.28 8.29 4.49
CA LYS A 75 -2.38 7.80 5.87
C LYS A 75 -3.74 7.15 6.09
N ILE A 76 -3.74 5.97 6.70
CA ILE A 76 -4.96 5.27 7.11
C ILE A 76 -4.93 5.12 8.62
N GLU A 77 -6.01 5.53 9.29
CA GLU A 77 -6.20 5.33 10.71
C GLU A 77 -7.40 4.43 10.96
N PHE A 78 -7.23 3.38 11.76
CA PHE A 78 -8.30 2.47 12.13
C PHE A 78 -8.65 2.65 13.60
N LYS A 79 -9.70 3.40 13.90
CA LYS A 79 -10.14 3.66 15.28
C LYS A 79 -11.23 2.69 15.76
N GLY A 80 -11.84 1.92 14.84
CA GLY A 80 -12.83 0.89 15.15
C GLY A 80 -13.68 0.50 13.93
N PRO A 81 -14.59 -0.50 14.05
CA PRO A 81 -15.31 -1.10 12.92
C PRO A 81 -16.12 -0.13 12.05
N LYS A 82 -16.48 1.03 12.59
CA LYS A 82 -17.22 2.10 11.88
C LYS A 82 -16.41 3.39 11.76
N ALA A 83 -15.12 3.35 12.05
CA ALA A 83 -14.24 4.50 12.16
C ALA A 83 -12.90 4.19 11.50
N ILE A 84 -12.90 4.23 10.16
CA ILE A 84 -11.71 4.16 9.32
C ILE A 84 -11.55 5.53 8.67
N PHE A 85 -10.40 6.16 8.85
CA PHE A 85 -10.08 7.46 8.27
C PHE A 85 -8.97 7.29 7.25
N ILE A 86 -9.16 7.89 6.08
CA ILE A 86 -8.19 7.88 4.99
C ILE A 86 -7.87 9.33 4.67
N GLN A 87 -6.60 9.70 4.77
CA GLN A 87 -6.11 11.04 4.51
C GLN A 87 -5.09 10.98 3.38
N ASP A 88 -5.33 11.78 2.34
CA ASP A 88 -4.31 12.08 1.34
C ASP A 88 -3.25 13.00 1.96
N MET A 89 -1.98 12.65 1.76
CA MET A 89 -0.80 13.33 2.27
C MET A 89 0.06 13.92 1.14
N SER A 90 -0.43 13.81 -0.10
CA SER A 90 0.31 14.17 -1.31
C SER A 90 0.40 15.66 -1.59
#